data_AF-A0A955EIP4-F1
#
_entry.id   AF-A0A955EIP4-F1
#
_cell.length_a   1.000
_cell.length_b   1.000
_cell.length_c   1.000
_cell.angle_alpha   90.00
_cell.angle_beta   90.00
_cell.angle_gamma   90.00
#
_symmetry.space_group_name_H-M   'P 1'
#
loop_
_entity.id
_entity.type
_entity.pdbx_description
1 polymer ?
#
loop_
_entity_poly.entity_id
_entity_poly.type
_entity_poly.pdbx_seq_one_letter_code
_entity_poly.pdbx_strand_id
1 'polypeptide(L)'
;MCVTTPDRLCAMRCALGLTVSLFAASAVRGQTFTPLGDVVTRHPGTGMVTLYSGGPIAPGLDLVIGNVTVGQATASDGFALDFEGWLCIGRTAPANGTFTIDDNSMITADRLKIGSQGSHGAVSVLGGASLTFLQDYQTSIAQGGAGYGSLMIMSGGGVDLGGGVLSVANTGGGSGDVIVDGAGSSLMVGANVMPGTPGFSAFGGAGTGTLTISNNAQASFESSVTFGDNNSGEGALSIESGGQMHTDADLTIGNLTTGTGLVSGVDSLLDVAGDLVIGWTVASSLVIENSAE
;
A
#
# COMPACT_ATOMS: atom_id res chain seq x y z
N MET A 1 1.58 -30.04 16.66
CA MET A 1 0.43 -29.81 17.56
C MET A 1 0.89 -28.77 18.58
N CYS A 2 0.62 -27.48 18.34
CA CYS A 2 0.79 -26.45 19.35
C CYS A 2 -0.58 -26.28 20.03
N VAL A 3 -0.62 -26.51 21.34
CA VAL A 3 -1.81 -26.24 22.15
C VAL A 3 -1.80 -24.75 22.45
N THR A 4 -2.73 -24.01 21.88
CA THR A 4 -2.99 -22.63 22.26
C THR A 4 -3.69 -22.63 23.62
N THR A 5 -3.10 -21.93 24.59
CA THR A 5 -3.87 -21.41 25.72
C THR A 5 -4.40 -20.03 25.31
N PRO A 6 -5.55 -19.58 25.82
CA PRO A 6 -6.23 -18.36 25.36
C PRO A 6 -5.37 -17.08 25.38
N ASP A 7 -4.25 -17.07 26.12
CA ASP A 7 -3.51 -15.84 26.42
C ASP A 7 -2.12 -15.76 25.75
N ARG A 8 -1.71 -16.74 24.94
CA ARG A 8 -0.35 -16.77 24.37
C ARG A 8 -0.30 -17.31 22.95
N LEU A 9 0.05 -16.44 22.00
CA LEU A 9 0.53 -16.86 20.68
C LEU A 9 2.07 -16.99 20.73
N CYS A 10 2.57 -18.22 20.74
CA CYS A 10 3.98 -18.48 20.42
C CYS A 10 4.17 -18.32 18.90
N ALA A 11 5.33 -17.80 18.48
CA ALA A 11 5.73 -17.71 17.07
C ALA A 11 5.39 -19.02 16.32
N MET A 12 4.34 -18.99 15.50
CA MET A 12 3.85 -20.19 14.83
C MET A 12 4.68 -20.46 13.58
N ARG A 13 5.43 -21.55 13.61
CA ARG A 13 6.01 -22.16 12.41
C ARG A 13 4.95 -23.07 11.78
N CYS A 14 4.23 -22.57 10.78
CA CYS A 14 3.24 -23.37 10.04
C CYS A 14 3.95 -24.39 9.16
N ALA A 15 3.63 -25.68 9.25
CA ALA A 15 4.07 -26.66 8.25
C ALA A 15 3.24 -26.53 6.95
N LEU A 16 3.74 -27.11 5.85
CA LEU A 16 3.13 -27.11 4.51
C LEU A 16 1.62 -27.37 4.53
N GLY A 17 0.85 -26.50 3.85
CA GLY A 17 -0.59 -26.71 3.60
C GLY A 17 -1.51 -26.48 4.79
N LEU A 18 -1.03 -25.83 5.86
CA LEU A 18 -1.85 -25.55 7.04
C LEU A 18 -2.46 -24.15 6.97
N THR A 19 -3.80 -24.08 6.91
CA THR A 19 -4.52 -22.84 7.21
C THR A 19 -4.42 -22.59 8.72
N VAL A 20 -3.79 -21.49 9.11
CA VAL A 20 -3.88 -21.03 10.50
C VAL A 20 -4.97 -19.99 10.56
N SER A 21 -6.12 -20.42 11.03
CA SER A 21 -7.16 -19.52 11.49
C SER A 21 -6.79 -19.10 12.91
N LEU A 22 -6.43 -17.83 13.11
CA LEU A 22 -6.40 -17.27 14.45
C LEU A 22 -7.85 -17.01 14.85
N PHE A 23 -8.43 -17.96 15.58
CA PHE A 23 -9.71 -17.77 16.24
C PHE A 23 -9.45 -17.12 17.60
N ALA A 24 -9.82 -15.84 17.76
CA ALA A 24 -10.23 -15.40 19.08
C ALA A 24 -11.54 -16.12 19.41
N ALA A 25 -11.48 -17.13 20.27
CA ALA A 25 -12.67 -17.82 20.75
C ALA A 25 -13.57 -16.78 21.44
N SER A 26 -14.67 -16.36 20.79
CA SER A 26 -15.69 -15.50 21.38
C SER A 26 -15.09 -14.28 22.10
N ALA A 27 -14.52 -13.34 21.35
CA ALA A 27 -14.13 -12.05 21.90
C ALA A 27 -15.38 -11.33 22.43
N VAL A 28 -15.56 -11.35 23.75
CA VAL A 28 -16.16 -10.23 24.47
C VAL A 28 -15.44 -8.98 23.95
N ARG A 29 -16.18 -8.02 23.37
CA ARG A 29 -15.63 -6.74 22.93
C ARG A 29 -14.66 -6.20 24.00
N GLY A 30 -13.41 -5.93 23.60
CA GLY A 30 -12.41 -5.28 24.48
C GLY A 30 -11.31 -6.17 25.07
N GLN A 31 -11.04 -7.37 24.54
CA GLN A 31 -9.85 -8.14 24.93
C GLN A 31 -8.66 -7.82 24.01
N THR A 32 -7.57 -7.32 24.62
CA THR A 32 -6.28 -7.05 24.00
C THR A 32 -5.50 -8.35 23.79
N PHE A 33 -5.02 -8.60 22.56
CA PHE A 33 -4.16 -9.74 22.28
C PHE A 33 -2.69 -9.28 22.24
N THR A 34 -1.87 -9.79 23.15
CA THR A 34 -0.44 -9.43 23.23
C THR A 34 0.42 -10.56 22.65
N PRO A 35 0.69 -10.63 21.33
CA PRO A 35 1.73 -11.53 20.84
C PRO A 35 3.08 -11.08 21.43
N LEU A 36 3.93 -12.04 21.80
CA LEU A 36 5.25 -11.79 22.39
C LEU A 36 6.38 -11.84 21.33
N GLY A 37 6.06 -11.63 20.05
CA GLY A 37 7.01 -11.64 18.94
C GLY A 37 6.34 -11.50 17.56
N ASP A 38 7.16 -11.30 16.53
CA ASP A 38 6.70 -11.10 15.15
C ASP A 38 5.76 -12.21 14.69
N VAL A 39 4.67 -11.83 14.00
CA VAL A 39 3.84 -12.78 13.26
C VAL A 39 4.43 -12.92 11.87
N VAL A 40 5.19 -14.00 11.65
CA VAL A 40 5.86 -14.25 10.37
C VAL A 40 5.47 -15.60 9.77
N THR A 41 4.95 -15.58 8.54
CA THR A 41 4.79 -16.79 7.73
C THR A 41 6.15 -17.22 7.17
N ARG A 42 6.93 -18.05 7.89
CA ARG A 42 8.32 -18.42 7.53
C ARG A 42 8.52 -19.76 6.79
N HIS A 43 7.46 -20.45 6.34
CA HIS A 43 7.64 -21.83 5.85
C HIS A 43 7.64 -21.93 4.33
N PRO A 44 8.53 -22.72 3.71
CA PRO A 44 8.43 -23.07 2.29
C PRO A 44 7.13 -23.82 2.01
N GLY A 45 6.16 -23.12 1.44
CA GLY A 45 4.79 -23.57 1.18
C GLY A 45 3.84 -22.38 1.08
N THR A 46 2.62 -22.56 0.55
CA THR A 46 1.55 -21.56 0.61
C THR A 46 0.93 -21.58 2.01
N GLY A 47 1.26 -20.59 2.84
CA GLY A 47 0.62 -20.41 4.15
C GLY A 47 -0.52 -19.41 4.04
N MET A 48 -1.73 -19.80 4.43
CA MET A 48 -2.88 -18.89 4.57
C MET A 48 -3.09 -18.59 6.06
N VAL A 49 -3.09 -17.30 6.40
CA VAL A 49 -3.43 -16.81 7.73
C VAL A 49 -4.72 -16.02 7.63
N THR A 50 -5.80 -16.53 8.22
CA THR A 50 -7.03 -15.74 8.36
C THR A 50 -7.11 -15.22 9.78
N LEU A 51 -7.24 -13.90 9.92
CA LEU A 51 -7.32 -13.22 11.20
C LEU A 51 -8.80 -12.91 11.50
N TYR A 52 -9.37 -13.54 12.53
CA TYR A 52 -10.74 -13.28 12.96
C TYR A 52 -10.77 -12.65 14.35
N SER A 53 -11.33 -11.44 14.43
CA SER A 53 -11.51 -10.56 15.61
C SER A 53 -10.31 -10.48 16.60
N GLY A 54 -9.66 -9.32 16.72
CA GLY A 54 -8.58 -9.10 17.69
C GLY A 54 -8.64 -7.71 18.31
N GLY A 55 -8.22 -7.59 19.58
CA GLY A 55 -7.82 -6.32 20.18
C GLY A 55 -6.38 -5.93 19.84
N PRO A 56 -5.87 -4.80 20.39
CA PRO A 56 -4.60 -4.22 19.97
C PRO A 56 -3.43 -5.18 20.18
N ILE A 57 -2.48 -5.20 19.23
CA ILE A 57 -1.20 -5.92 19.34
C ILE A 57 -0.20 -5.05 20.10
N ALA A 58 0.73 -5.69 20.80
CA ALA A 58 1.77 -4.98 21.54
C ALA A 58 2.62 -4.06 20.64
N PRO A 59 3.04 -2.89 21.14
CA PRO A 59 4.03 -2.03 20.49
C PRO A 59 5.28 -2.77 19.99
N GLY A 60 5.79 -2.39 18.81
CA GLY A 60 7.11 -2.80 18.32
C GLY A 60 7.18 -4.13 17.56
N LEU A 61 6.05 -4.69 17.12
CA LEU A 61 6.01 -5.95 16.38
C LEU A 61 5.72 -5.75 14.90
N ASP A 62 6.50 -6.41 14.04
CA ASP A 62 6.26 -6.41 12.60
C ASP A 62 5.28 -7.53 12.21
N LEU A 63 4.34 -7.22 11.33
CA LEU A 63 3.55 -8.21 10.60
C LEU A 63 4.18 -8.47 9.25
N VAL A 64 4.71 -9.68 9.03
CA VAL A 64 5.39 -10.04 7.77
C VAL A 64 4.69 -11.21 7.10
N ILE A 65 4.10 -10.94 5.95
CA ILE A 65 3.40 -11.92 5.10
C ILE A 65 4.25 -12.16 3.86
N GLY A 66 4.57 -13.43 3.58
CA GLY A 66 5.43 -13.78 2.44
C GLY A 66 6.88 -13.29 2.64
N ASN A 67 7.57 -13.76 3.69
CA ASN A 67 8.97 -13.41 3.93
C ASN A 67 9.97 -14.28 3.15
N VAL A 68 9.63 -15.54 2.85
CA VAL A 68 10.56 -16.52 2.24
C VAL A 68 9.95 -17.24 1.03
N THR A 69 8.63 -17.44 1.01
CA THR A 69 7.88 -18.07 -0.10
C THR A 69 6.52 -17.39 -0.23
N VAL A 70 5.44 -18.12 -0.51
CA VAL A 70 4.09 -17.59 -0.66
C VAL A 70 3.40 -17.45 0.71
N GLY A 71 3.06 -16.24 1.11
CA GLY A 71 2.19 -15.96 2.25
C GLY A 71 0.91 -15.27 1.78
N GLN A 72 -0.22 -15.71 2.29
CA GLN A 72 -1.50 -15.06 2.08
C GLN A 72 -2.13 -14.75 3.43
N ALA A 73 -2.68 -13.56 3.58
CA ALA A 73 -3.51 -13.23 4.72
C ALA A 73 -4.79 -12.50 4.33
N THR A 74 -5.82 -12.66 5.14
CA THR A 74 -7.09 -11.95 4.99
C THR A 74 -7.57 -11.46 6.36
N ALA A 75 -7.95 -10.19 6.41
CA ALA A 75 -8.71 -9.57 7.49
C ALA A 75 -10.14 -9.34 6.98
N SER A 76 -11.12 -9.93 7.66
CA SER A 76 -12.55 -9.87 7.29
C SER A 76 -13.41 -9.73 8.55
N ASP A 77 -14.73 -9.61 8.34
CA ASP A 77 -15.73 -9.60 9.41
C ASP A 77 -15.53 -8.47 10.46
N GLY A 78 -15.16 -7.26 10.01
CA GLY A 78 -14.93 -6.12 10.88
C GLY A 78 -13.72 -6.29 11.81
N PHE A 79 -12.70 -7.03 11.37
CA PHE A 79 -11.47 -7.24 12.13
C PHE A 79 -10.74 -5.91 12.34
N ALA A 80 -10.37 -5.63 13.59
CA ALA A 80 -9.50 -4.51 13.93
C ALA A 80 -8.10 -5.02 14.29
N LEU A 81 -7.08 -4.40 13.73
CA LEU A 81 -5.69 -4.64 14.09
C LEU A 81 -4.98 -3.32 14.26
N ASP A 82 -4.25 -3.17 15.36
CA ASP A 82 -3.43 -2.00 15.63
C ASP A 82 -2.08 -2.49 16.14
N PHE A 83 -0.99 -2.07 15.49
CA PHE A 83 0.37 -2.42 15.89
C PHE A 83 1.39 -1.34 15.51
N GLU A 84 2.28 -1.02 16.44
CA GLU A 84 3.38 -0.07 16.23
C GLU A 84 4.57 -0.76 15.55
N GLY A 85 4.44 -1.08 14.26
CA GLY A 85 5.48 -1.79 13.51
C GLY A 85 5.30 -1.76 12.00
N TRP A 86 6.15 -2.51 11.29
CA TRP A 86 6.06 -2.65 9.85
C TRP A 86 5.02 -3.70 9.44
N LEU A 87 4.12 -3.32 8.54
CA LEU A 87 3.39 -4.24 7.68
C LEU A 87 4.24 -4.53 6.44
N CYS A 88 4.78 -5.74 6.32
CA CYS A 88 5.60 -6.16 5.18
C CYS A 88 4.91 -7.28 4.40
N ILE A 89 4.60 -7.04 3.13
CA ILE A 89 3.96 -8.00 2.23
C ILE A 89 4.91 -8.31 1.09
N GLY A 90 5.49 -9.51 1.05
CA GLY A 90 6.60 -9.78 0.14
C GLY A 90 7.82 -8.95 0.54
N ARG A 91 8.66 -9.48 1.44
CA ARG A 91 9.78 -8.70 2.00
C ARG A 91 11.12 -8.96 1.32
N THR A 92 11.42 -10.20 0.96
CA THR A 92 12.75 -10.60 0.47
C THR A 92 12.60 -11.68 -0.58
N ALA A 93 13.26 -11.51 -1.73
CA ALA A 93 13.20 -12.47 -2.82
C ALA A 93 13.56 -13.90 -2.34
N PRO A 94 12.89 -14.95 -2.86
CA PRO A 94 11.89 -14.95 -3.94
C PRO A 94 10.44 -14.90 -3.42
N ALA A 95 10.20 -14.28 -2.25
CA ALA A 95 8.92 -14.39 -1.59
C ALA A 95 7.76 -13.70 -2.34
N ASN A 96 6.55 -14.21 -2.14
CA ASN A 96 5.31 -13.62 -2.65
C ASN A 96 4.36 -13.42 -1.47
N GLY A 97 3.92 -12.21 -1.22
CA GLY A 97 2.93 -11.91 -0.18
C GLY A 97 1.63 -11.40 -0.79
N THR A 98 0.49 -11.85 -0.29
CA THR A 98 -0.80 -11.19 -0.56
C THR A 98 -1.51 -10.90 0.75
N PHE A 99 -2.09 -9.71 0.88
CA PHE A 99 -2.90 -9.35 2.04
C PHE A 99 -4.19 -8.66 1.59
N THR A 100 -5.32 -9.21 2.01
CA THR A 100 -6.64 -8.64 1.73
C THR A 100 -7.27 -8.14 3.02
N ILE A 101 -7.82 -6.94 2.98
CA ILE A 101 -8.58 -6.31 4.05
C ILE A 101 -9.97 -6.03 3.49
N ASP A 102 -11.02 -6.57 4.11
CA ASP A 102 -12.39 -6.52 3.60
C ASP A 102 -13.40 -6.40 4.75
N ASP A 103 -14.70 -6.29 4.43
CA ASP A 103 -15.83 -6.32 5.35
C ASP A 103 -15.72 -5.29 6.48
N ASN A 104 -15.36 -4.05 6.15
CA ASN A 104 -15.14 -2.95 7.11
C ASN A 104 -14.06 -3.25 8.16
N SER A 105 -13.12 -4.16 7.87
CA SER A 105 -11.96 -4.39 8.73
C SER A 105 -11.04 -3.17 8.74
N MET A 106 -10.40 -2.89 9.87
CA MET A 106 -9.54 -1.73 10.08
C MET A 106 -8.15 -2.21 10.49
N ILE A 107 -7.14 -1.88 9.70
CA ILE A 107 -5.75 -2.18 10.03
C ILE A 107 -5.02 -0.86 10.25
N THR A 108 -4.33 -0.77 11.38
CA THR A 108 -3.49 0.35 11.74
C THR A 108 -2.07 -0.15 11.96
N ALA A 109 -1.11 0.51 11.31
CA ALA A 109 0.31 0.17 11.38
C ALA A 109 1.17 1.43 11.36
N ASP A 110 2.46 1.34 11.67
CA ASP A 110 3.35 2.50 11.56
C ASP A 110 3.88 2.68 10.13
N ARG A 111 4.14 1.57 9.43
CA ARG A 111 4.83 1.57 8.14
C ARG A 111 4.35 0.45 7.24
N LEU A 112 4.46 0.65 5.93
CA LEU A 112 4.11 -0.33 4.91
C LEU A 112 5.26 -0.57 3.93
N LYS A 113 5.50 -1.86 3.67
CA LYS A 113 6.34 -2.38 2.59
C LYS A 113 5.58 -3.41 1.78
N ILE A 114 5.52 -3.21 0.46
CA ILE A 114 4.93 -4.17 -0.48
C ILE A 114 5.98 -4.51 -1.54
N GLY A 115 6.32 -5.80 -1.67
CA GLY A 115 7.18 -6.29 -2.75
C GLY A 115 8.62 -5.78 -2.69
N SER A 116 9.26 -5.78 -1.52
CA SER A 116 10.61 -5.22 -1.36
C SER A 116 11.72 -6.21 -1.71
N GLN A 117 12.92 -5.72 -1.98
CA GLN A 117 14.16 -6.51 -2.13
C GLN A 117 14.01 -7.67 -3.14
N GLY A 118 13.44 -7.38 -4.31
CA GLY A 118 13.25 -8.36 -5.39
C GLY A 118 12.08 -9.35 -5.20
N SER A 119 11.27 -9.18 -4.15
CA SER A 119 10.09 -10.02 -3.88
C SER A 119 8.82 -9.44 -4.49
N HIS A 120 7.72 -10.21 -4.46
CA HIS A 120 6.42 -9.71 -4.90
C HIS A 120 5.47 -9.53 -3.72
N GLY A 121 4.75 -8.42 -3.68
CA GLY A 121 3.72 -8.14 -2.68
C GLY A 121 2.46 -7.59 -3.31
N ALA A 122 1.30 -7.95 -2.76
CA ALA A 122 0.02 -7.36 -3.15
C ALA A 122 -0.83 -7.09 -1.92
N VAL A 123 -1.40 -5.89 -1.83
CA VAL A 123 -2.38 -5.50 -0.81
C VAL A 123 -3.68 -5.11 -1.50
N SER A 124 -4.81 -5.59 -0.99
CA SER A 124 -6.14 -5.20 -1.44
C SER A 124 -6.98 -4.71 -0.26
N VAL A 125 -7.55 -3.52 -0.36
CA VAL A 125 -8.45 -2.92 0.65
C VAL A 125 -9.82 -2.74 0.02
N LEU A 126 -10.82 -3.42 0.56
CA LEU A 126 -12.12 -3.68 -0.08
C LEU A 126 -13.30 -3.32 0.84
N GLY A 127 -14.49 -3.13 0.28
CA GLY A 127 -15.75 -3.27 1.02
C GLY A 127 -15.90 -2.38 2.25
N GLY A 128 -15.44 -1.12 2.18
CA GLY A 128 -15.47 -0.18 3.31
C GLY A 128 -14.37 -0.40 4.35
N ALA A 129 -13.46 -1.35 4.13
CA ALA A 129 -12.30 -1.56 4.98
C ALA A 129 -11.33 -0.38 4.95
N SER A 130 -10.52 -0.24 6.00
CA SER A 130 -9.50 0.80 6.08
C SER A 130 -8.12 0.25 6.43
N LEU A 131 -7.10 0.90 5.88
CA LEU A 131 -5.71 0.74 6.24
C LEU A 131 -5.13 2.13 6.55
N THR A 132 -4.77 2.37 7.80
CA THR A 132 -4.32 3.68 8.29
C THR A 132 -2.91 3.59 8.86
N PHE A 133 -2.09 4.60 8.61
CA PHE A 133 -0.75 4.71 9.18
C PHE A 133 -0.64 5.90 10.13
N LEU A 134 -0.15 5.65 11.35
CA LEU A 134 -0.16 6.64 12.44
C LEU A 134 1.05 7.57 12.45
N GLN A 135 2.05 7.33 11.60
CA GLN A 135 3.35 7.99 11.69
C GLN A 135 3.80 8.52 10.33
N ASP A 136 4.61 9.58 10.35
CA ASP A 136 5.11 10.30 9.17
C ASP A 136 6.25 9.57 8.44
N TYR A 137 6.14 8.25 8.32
CA TYR A 137 7.15 7.42 7.68
C TYR A 137 6.78 7.06 6.24
N GLN A 138 7.82 6.77 5.46
CA GLN A 138 7.67 6.39 4.06
C GLN A 138 6.94 5.05 3.91
N THR A 139 5.86 5.05 3.14
CA THR A 139 5.27 3.84 2.57
C THR A 139 6.01 3.49 1.29
N SER A 140 6.42 2.22 1.17
CA SER A 140 7.28 1.75 0.09
C SER A 140 6.69 0.58 -0.67
N ILE A 141 6.56 0.73 -1.99
CA ILE A 141 6.08 -0.30 -2.89
C ILE A 141 7.19 -0.58 -3.91
N ALA A 142 7.53 -1.85 -4.10
CA ALA A 142 8.53 -2.33 -5.06
C ALA A 142 9.93 -1.70 -4.90
N GLN A 143 10.43 -1.57 -3.67
CA GLN A 143 11.73 -0.95 -3.38
C GLN A 143 12.86 -1.98 -3.19
N GLY A 144 14.09 -1.66 -3.62
CA GLY A 144 15.30 -2.40 -3.25
C GLY A 144 15.67 -3.60 -4.15
N GLY A 145 15.06 -3.75 -5.31
CA GLY A 145 15.43 -4.76 -6.30
C GLY A 145 14.37 -4.91 -7.39
N ALA A 146 14.60 -5.81 -8.35
CA ALA A 146 13.68 -6.09 -9.47
C ALA A 146 12.44 -6.90 -9.03
N GLY A 147 11.77 -6.44 -7.97
CA GLY A 147 10.55 -7.03 -7.42
C GLY A 147 9.29 -6.34 -7.93
N TYR A 148 8.13 -6.81 -7.47
CA TYR A 148 6.83 -6.24 -7.85
C TYR A 148 5.98 -5.91 -6.63
N GLY A 149 5.36 -4.73 -6.57
CA GLY A 149 4.48 -4.36 -5.48
C GLY A 149 3.16 -3.79 -5.99
N SER A 150 2.03 -4.26 -5.47
CA SER A 150 0.72 -3.71 -5.83
C SER A 150 -0.08 -3.31 -4.59
N LEU A 151 -0.67 -2.12 -4.64
CA LEU A 151 -1.69 -1.67 -3.69
C LEU A 151 -2.98 -1.40 -4.46
N MET A 152 -4.05 -2.09 -4.08
CA MET A 152 -5.35 -1.95 -4.72
C MET A 152 -6.39 -1.54 -3.69
N ILE A 153 -7.12 -0.46 -3.97
CA ILE A 153 -8.16 0.11 -3.11
C ILE A 153 -9.44 0.09 -3.93
N MET A 154 -10.41 -0.71 -3.50
CA MET A 154 -11.59 -1.00 -4.30
C MET A 154 -12.87 -0.97 -3.47
N SER A 155 -13.99 -0.79 -4.17
CA SER A 155 -15.33 -1.02 -3.61
C SER A 155 -15.58 -0.28 -2.29
N GLY A 156 -15.11 0.97 -2.19
CA GLY A 156 -15.27 1.80 -1.00
C GLY A 156 -14.20 1.65 0.07
N GLY A 157 -13.11 0.91 -0.22
CA GLY A 157 -11.96 0.81 0.70
C GLY A 157 -11.21 2.13 0.87
N GLY A 158 -10.58 2.33 2.02
CA GLY A 158 -9.80 3.53 2.32
C GLY A 158 -8.36 3.21 2.72
N VAL A 159 -7.39 3.94 2.17
CA VAL A 159 -6.01 3.94 2.66
C VAL A 159 -5.62 5.36 3.03
N ASP A 160 -5.14 5.53 4.26
CA ASP A 160 -4.62 6.79 4.77
C ASP A 160 -3.19 6.57 5.25
N LEU A 161 -2.22 7.19 4.56
CA LEU A 161 -0.81 7.08 4.89
C LEU A 161 -0.36 8.04 6.00
N GLY A 162 -1.28 8.76 6.64
CA GLY A 162 -0.98 9.78 7.63
C GLY A 162 -0.06 10.84 7.03
N GLY A 163 0.86 11.41 7.82
CA GLY A 163 1.90 12.32 7.31
C GLY A 163 3.05 11.64 6.56
N GLY A 164 2.87 10.39 6.11
CA GLY A 164 3.87 9.66 5.32
C GLY A 164 3.83 10.04 3.83
N VAL A 165 4.92 9.72 3.11
CA VAL A 165 4.95 9.78 1.63
C VAL A 165 4.81 8.40 1.01
N LEU A 166 4.33 8.37 -0.22
CA LEU A 166 4.21 7.16 -1.03
C LEU A 166 5.35 7.08 -2.04
N SER A 167 6.14 6.01 -1.98
CA SER A 167 7.23 5.77 -2.93
C SER A 167 7.08 4.42 -3.64
N VAL A 168 6.84 4.47 -4.94
CA VAL A 168 6.54 3.32 -5.80
C VAL A 168 7.65 3.12 -6.82
N ALA A 169 8.30 1.95 -6.79
CA ALA A 169 9.37 1.57 -7.72
C ALA A 169 10.51 2.62 -7.83
N ASN A 170 10.80 3.30 -6.71
CA ASN A 170 11.74 4.41 -6.72
C ASN A 170 13.21 3.96 -6.65
N THR A 171 13.48 2.72 -6.21
CA THR A 171 14.83 2.15 -6.10
C THR A 171 14.89 0.71 -6.59
N GLY A 172 16.01 0.34 -7.20
CA GLY A 172 16.35 -1.06 -7.48
C GLY A 172 15.71 -1.68 -8.73
N GLY A 173 15.06 -0.89 -9.60
CA GLY A 173 14.55 -1.38 -10.89
C GLY A 173 13.30 -2.27 -10.82
N GLY A 174 12.58 -2.27 -9.71
CA GLY A 174 11.31 -2.99 -9.56
C GLY A 174 10.14 -2.31 -10.28
N SER A 175 8.97 -2.93 -10.24
CA SER A 175 7.73 -2.36 -10.79
C SER A 175 6.65 -2.31 -9.72
N GLY A 176 5.89 -1.22 -9.65
CA GLY A 176 4.81 -1.13 -8.69
C GLY A 176 3.61 -0.35 -9.19
N ASP A 177 2.44 -0.82 -8.77
CA ASP A 177 1.15 -0.28 -9.19
C ASP A 177 0.32 0.11 -7.98
N VAL A 178 -0.28 1.29 -8.05
CA VAL A 178 -1.28 1.75 -7.09
C VAL A 178 -2.57 1.99 -7.86
N ILE A 179 -3.63 1.30 -7.48
CA ILE A 179 -4.92 1.38 -8.15
C ILE A 179 -5.97 1.79 -7.11
N VAL A 180 -6.65 2.89 -7.36
CA VAL A 180 -7.78 3.37 -6.55
C VAL A 180 -9.01 3.36 -7.45
N ASP A 181 -9.93 2.43 -7.18
CA ASP A 181 -11.02 2.13 -8.11
C ASP A 181 -12.37 1.99 -7.41
N GLY A 182 -13.40 2.54 -8.03
CA GLY A 182 -14.79 2.44 -7.58
C GLY A 182 -15.21 3.54 -6.61
N ALA A 183 -16.51 3.83 -6.63
CA ALA A 183 -17.08 4.91 -5.84
C ALA A 183 -16.83 4.71 -4.33
N GLY A 184 -16.41 5.79 -3.68
CA GLY A 184 -16.09 5.80 -2.25
C GLY A 184 -14.70 5.24 -1.92
N SER A 185 -13.95 4.69 -2.88
CA SER A 185 -12.57 4.30 -2.66
C SER A 185 -11.67 5.52 -2.55
N SER A 186 -10.80 5.57 -1.54
CA SER A 186 -9.95 6.74 -1.27
C SER A 186 -8.51 6.39 -0.91
N LEU A 187 -7.57 7.11 -1.49
CA LEU A 187 -6.18 7.16 -1.06
C LEU A 187 -5.84 8.56 -0.53
N MET A 188 -5.40 8.65 0.71
CA MET A 188 -4.88 9.88 1.30
C MET A 188 -3.40 9.70 1.62
N VAL A 189 -2.58 10.63 1.15
CA VAL A 189 -1.14 10.66 1.38
C VAL A 189 -0.77 12.03 1.93
N GLY A 190 -0.30 12.08 3.17
CA GLY A 190 0.04 13.35 3.79
C GLY A 190 1.37 13.92 3.35
N ALA A 191 1.78 14.96 4.06
CA ALA A 191 3.05 15.61 3.87
C ALA A 191 4.08 15.09 4.89
N ASN A 192 5.24 14.64 4.40
CA ASN A 192 6.33 14.22 5.27
C ASN A 192 6.76 15.36 6.21
N VAL A 193 6.60 15.15 7.51
CA VAL A 193 6.99 16.12 8.54
C VAL A 193 8.44 15.89 9.02
N MET A 194 9.17 14.91 8.47
CA MET A 194 10.56 14.67 8.86
C MET A 194 11.45 15.90 8.61
N PRO A 195 12.06 16.50 9.66
CA PRO A 195 12.91 17.67 9.48
C PRO A 195 14.11 17.37 8.58
N GLY A 196 14.25 18.12 7.48
CA GLY A 196 15.45 18.12 6.63
C GLY A 196 15.40 17.22 5.40
N THR A 197 14.30 16.52 5.12
CA THR A 197 14.08 15.86 3.82
C THR A 197 12.76 16.34 3.26
N PRO A 198 12.73 17.07 2.11
CA PRO A 198 11.46 17.32 1.44
C PRO A 198 10.86 15.96 1.09
N GLY A 199 9.75 15.60 1.74
CA GLY A 199 9.02 14.41 1.34
C GLY A 199 8.09 14.78 0.21
N PHE A 200 8.33 14.15 -0.92
CA PHE A 200 7.42 14.13 -2.05
C PHE A 200 7.05 12.67 -2.30
N SER A 201 5.85 12.45 -2.84
CA SER A 201 5.46 11.13 -3.31
C SER A 201 6.04 10.91 -4.71
N ALA A 202 6.53 9.71 -4.98
CA ALA A 202 7.29 9.43 -6.20
C ALA A 202 6.90 8.09 -6.82
N PHE A 203 6.70 8.10 -8.13
CA PHE A 203 6.35 6.94 -8.94
C PHE A 203 7.41 6.75 -10.03
N GLY A 204 8.08 5.61 -10.01
CA GLY A 204 8.95 5.17 -11.10
C GLY A 204 10.28 5.91 -11.19
N GLY A 205 11.03 6.01 -10.10
CA GLY A 205 12.36 6.62 -10.14
C GLY A 205 13.46 5.73 -10.72
N ALA A 206 13.52 4.47 -10.30
CA ALA A 206 14.54 3.52 -10.79
C ALA A 206 13.94 2.37 -11.61
N GLY A 207 12.63 2.14 -11.50
CA GLY A 207 11.88 1.19 -12.31
C GLY A 207 10.52 1.78 -12.70
N THR A 208 9.49 0.95 -12.84
CA THR A 208 8.17 1.40 -13.36
C THR A 208 7.19 1.61 -12.21
N GLY A 209 6.70 2.84 -12.02
CA GLY A 209 5.71 3.15 -10.99
C GLY A 209 4.44 3.73 -11.60
N THR A 210 3.27 3.16 -11.27
CA THR A 210 1.99 3.62 -11.81
C THR A 210 1.01 4.02 -10.69
N LEU A 211 0.20 5.03 -10.98
CA LEU A 211 -1.00 5.39 -10.22
C LEU A 211 -2.20 5.43 -11.18
N THR A 212 -3.21 4.63 -10.90
CA THR A 212 -4.49 4.65 -11.62
C THR A 212 -5.62 5.00 -10.65
N ILE A 213 -6.45 5.98 -11.04
CA ILE A 213 -7.62 6.41 -10.29
C ILE A 213 -8.83 6.35 -11.21
N SER A 214 -9.82 5.53 -10.86
CA SER A 214 -10.93 5.22 -11.74
C SER A 214 -12.28 5.08 -11.05
N ASN A 215 -13.36 5.15 -11.84
CA ASN A 215 -14.74 4.87 -11.42
C ASN A 215 -15.20 5.67 -10.19
N ASN A 216 -14.99 6.99 -10.21
CA ASN A 216 -15.32 7.93 -9.12
C ASN A 216 -14.55 7.71 -7.80
N ALA A 217 -13.39 7.07 -7.88
CA ALA A 217 -12.43 7.02 -6.77
C ALA A 217 -11.67 8.34 -6.61
N GLN A 218 -11.07 8.53 -5.43
CA GLN A 218 -10.34 9.75 -5.08
C GLN A 218 -8.92 9.45 -4.57
N ALA A 219 -7.94 10.23 -4.99
CA ALA A 219 -6.62 10.27 -4.38
C ALA A 219 -6.24 11.71 -4.02
N SER A 220 -5.74 11.92 -2.81
CA SER A 220 -5.33 13.23 -2.32
C SER A 220 -3.91 13.18 -1.76
N PHE A 221 -3.10 14.17 -2.13
CA PHE A 221 -1.71 14.31 -1.72
C PHE A 221 -1.49 15.69 -1.08
N GLU A 222 -1.05 15.72 0.18
CA GLU A 222 -0.72 16.99 0.85
C GLU A 222 0.69 17.50 0.46
N SER A 223 1.50 16.66 -0.19
CA SER A 223 2.87 16.97 -0.64
C SER A 223 3.02 16.85 -2.14
N SER A 224 4.14 17.37 -2.67
CA SER A 224 4.42 17.29 -4.10
C SER A 224 4.42 15.85 -4.59
N VAL A 225 3.98 15.64 -5.82
CA VAL A 225 3.93 14.33 -6.47
C VAL A 225 4.77 14.35 -7.74
N THR A 226 5.61 13.33 -7.92
CA THR A 226 6.45 13.20 -9.12
C THR A 226 6.26 11.83 -9.78
N PHE A 227 5.99 11.83 -11.08
CA PHE A 227 6.03 10.67 -11.95
C PHE A 227 7.30 10.73 -12.81
N GLY A 228 8.21 9.76 -12.69
CA GLY A 228 9.51 9.77 -13.37
C GLY A 228 10.55 10.65 -12.66
N ASP A 229 10.81 10.38 -11.39
CA ASP A 229 11.63 11.24 -10.51
C ASP A 229 13.15 11.08 -10.66
N ASN A 230 13.64 9.90 -11.06
CA ASN A 230 15.07 9.56 -10.97
C ASN A 230 15.59 8.92 -12.26
N ASN A 231 16.90 8.67 -12.35
CA ASN A 231 17.66 8.61 -13.61
C ASN A 231 17.37 7.47 -14.61
N SER A 232 16.55 6.47 -14.27
CA SER A 232 16.32 5.34 -15.19
C SER A 232 14.93 4.71 -15.18
N GLY A 233 13.99 5.22 -14.37
CA GLY A 233 12.64 4.68 -14.24
C GLY A 233 11.63 5.30 -15.21
N GLU A 234 10.38 4.86 -15.07
CA GLU A 234 9.23 5.40 -15.80
C GLU A 234 8.05 5.56 -14.83
N GLY A 235 7.49 6.77 -14.77
CA GLY A 235 6.30 7.06 -13.98
C GLY A 235 5.06 7.25 -14.85
N ALA A 236 3.93 6.66 -14.46
CA ALA A 236 2.66 6.84 -15.16
C ALA A 236 1.51 7.20 -14.21
N LEU A 237 0.74 8.21 -14.62
CA LEU A 237 -0.53 8.61 -14.00
C LEU A 237 -1.68 8.33 -14.97
N SER A 238 -2.73 7.67 -14.50
CA SER A 238 -4.00 7.53 -15.22
C SER A 238 -5.16 7.95 -14.33
N ILE A 239 -5.99 8.88 -14.81
CA ILE A 239 -7.22 9.32 -14.16
C ILE A 239 -8.35 9.14 -15.16
N GLU A 240 -9.27 8.23 -14.88
CA GLU A 240 -10.31 7.84 -15.83
C GLU A 240 -11.68 7.63 -15.21
N SER A 241 -12.74 7.62 -16.02
CA SER A 241 -14.10 7.23 -15.60
C SER A 241 -14.58 7.94 -14.32
N GLY A 242 -14.40 9.26 -14.23
CA GLY A 242 -14.81 10.06 -13.08
C GLY A 242 -13.83 10.04 -11.90
N GLY A 243 -12.67 9.38 -12.05
CA GLY A 243 -11.61 9.39 -11.05
C GLY A 243 -11.08 10.80 -10.77
N GLN A 244 -10.62 11.04 -9.54
CA GLN A 244 -10.18 12.38 -9.13
C GLN A 244 -8.85 12.31 -8.38
N MET A 245 -7.89 13.13 -8.80
CA MET A 245 -6.66 13.38 -8.07
C MET A 245 -6.61 14.83 -7.63
N HIS A 246 -6.28 15.06 -6.37
CA HIS A 246 -5.97 16.37 -5.81
C HIS A 246 -4.57 16.38 -5.21
N THR A 247 -3.82 17.46 -5.40
CA THR A 247 -2.55 17.72 -4.70
C THR A 247 -2.51 19.15 -4.17
N ASP A 248 -2.17 19.30 -2.89
CA ASP A 248 -2.01 20.61 -2.22
C ASP A 248 -0.72 21.34 -2.65
N ALA A 249 0.21 20.62 -3.29
CA ALA A 249 1.50 21.12 -3.74
C ALA A 249 1.74 20.80 -5.22
N ASP A 250 3.00 20.87 -5.65
CA ASP A 250 3.38 20.72 -7.05
C ASP A 250 3.18 19.29 -7.58
N LEU A 251 2.76 19.17 -8.84
CA LEU A 251 2.75 17.93 -9.60
C LEU A 251 3.79 18.00 -10.72
N THR A 252 4.71 17.04 -10.76
CA THR A 252 5.67 16.88 -11.85
C THR A 252 5.45 15.58 -12.61
N ILE A 253 5.23 15.68 -13.92
CA ILE A 253 5.18 14.55 -14.85
C ILE A 253 6.45 14.59 -15.69
N GLY A 254 7.42 13.79 -15.28
CA GLY A 254 8.73 13.64 -15.91
C GLY A 254 9.74 14.66 -15.38
N ASN A 255 10.38 14.34 -14.28
CA ASN A 255 11.44 15.16 -13.69
C ASN A 255 12.78 14.86 -14.37
N LEU A 256 13.38 13.70 -14.07
CA LEU A 256 14.66 13.22 -14.59
C LEU A 256 14.50 12.10 -15.62
N THR A 257 13.33 11.47 -15.66
CA THR A 257 12.97 10.39 -16.59
C THR A 257 11.55 10.52 -17.09
N THR A 258 11.18 9.66 -18.04
CA THR A 258 9.89 9.70 -18.72
C THR A 258 8.76 9.62 -17.69
N GLY A 259 7.98 10.71 -17.62
CA GLY A 259 6.68 10.73 -16.99
C GLY A 259 5.59 10.73 -18.05
N THR A 260 4.53 9.98 -17.81
CA THR A 260 3.31 10.04 -18.63
C THR A 260 2.10 10.28 -17.74
N GLY A 261 1.16 11.06 -18.24
CA GLY A 261 -0.14 11.30 -17.60
C GLY A 261 -1.26 11.19 -18.61
N LEU A 262 -2.36 10.58 -18.19
CA LEU A 262 -3.63 10.56 -18.90
C LEU A 262 -4.73 11.00 -17.95
N VAL A 263 -5.55 11.96 -18.39
CA VAL A 263 -6.81 12.33 -17.74
C VAL A 263 -7.89 12.19 -18.79
N SER A 264 -8.79 11.22 -18.63
CA SER A 264 -9.78 10.89 -19.65
C SER A 264 -11.16 10.56 -19.09
N GLY A 265 -12.18 10.73 -19.91
CA GLY A 265 -13.56 10.40 -19.54
C GLY A 265 -14.29 11.50 -18.78
N VAL A 266 -15.62 11.35 -18.71
CA VAL A 266 -16.52 12.32 -18.09
C VAL A 266 -16.24 12.41 -16.60
N ASP A 267 -16.26 13.64 -16.07
CA ASP A 267 -16.05 13.99 -14.67
C ASP A 267 -14.69 13.61 -14.06
N SER A 268 -13.74 13.15 -14.87
CA SER A 268 -12.37 12.91 -14.42
C SER A 268 -11.66 14.23 -14.12
N LEU A 269 -11.01 14.32 -12.95
CA LEU A 269 -10.43 15.56 -12.46
C LEU A 269 -8.96 15.37 -12.04
N LEU A 270 -8.11 16.25 -12.56
CA LEU A 270 -6.78 16.49 -12.03
C LEU A 270 -6.73 17.91 -11.46
N ASP A 271 -6.69 18.01 -10.14
CA ASP A 271 -6.62 19.28 -9.42
C ASP A 271 -5.25 19.43 -8.74
N VAL A 272 -4.57 20.53 -9.05
CA VAL A 272 -3.22 20.82 -8.58
C VAL A 272 -3.23 22.23 -8.02
N ALA A 273 -3.02 22.36 -6.71
CA ALA A 273 -3.00 23.67 -6.05
C ALA A 273 -1.66 24.42 -6.28
N GLY A 274 -0.55 23.68 -6.40
CA GLY A 274 0.77 24.21 -6.72
C GLY A 274 1.05 24.29 -8.23
N ASP A 275 2.32 24.13 -8.60
CA ASP A 275 2.75 24.12 -9.99
C ASP A 275 2.52 22.76 -10.65
N LEU A 276 2.00 22.76 -11.87
CA LEU A 276 2.01 21.59 -12.76
C LEU A 276 3.18 21.70 -13.73
N VAL A 277 4.14 20.78 -13.64
CA VAL A 277 5.30 20.71 -14.52
C VAL A 277 5.26 19.43 -15.35
N ILE A 278 5.46 19.55 -16.66
CA ILE A 278 5.53 18.41 -17.58
C ILE A 278 6.86 18.47 -18.33
N GLY A 279 7.67 17.42 -18.20
CA GLY A 279 8.94 17.27 -18.88
C GLY A 279 9.98 18.30 -18.45
N TRP A 280 10.38 18.26 -17.17
CA TRP A 280 11.37 19.20 -16.62
C TRP A 280 12.72 19.08 -17.32
N THR A 281 13.30 17.87 -17.36
CA THR A 281 14.58 17.63 -18.05
C THR A 281 14.46 16.72 -19.28
N VAL A 282 13.33 16.04 -19.45
CA VAL A 282 13.14 15.01 -20.48
C VAL A 282 11.79 15.16 -21.17
N ALA A 283 11.66 14.56 -22.36
CA ALA A 283 10.37 14.49 -23.03
C ALA A 283 9.38 13.69 -22.19
N SER A 284 8.21 14.27 -21.96
CA SER A 284 7.13 13.68 -21.16
C SER A 284 5.81 14.24 -21.65
N SER A 285 4.71 13.56 -21.32
CA SER A 285 3.40 13.90 -21.87
C SER A 285 2.33 13.85 -20.81
N LEU A 286 1.44 14.85 -20.83
CA LEU A 286 0.13 14.79 -20.21
C LEU A 286 -0.91 14.90 -21.31
N VAL A 287 -1.77 13.90 -21.42
CA VAL A 287 -2.89 13.87 -22.37
C VAL A 287 -4.17 14.09 -21.57
N ILE A 288 -4.96 15.08 -21.99
CA ILE A 288 -6.29 15.35 -21.41
C ILE A 288 -7.32 15.13 -22.50
N GLU A 289 -8.12 14.07 -22.34
CA GLU A 289 -9.14 13.65 -23.29
C GLU A 289 -10.53 13.77 -22.66
N ASN A 290 -11.23 14.84 -22.99
CA ASN A 290 -12.65 14.91 -22.68
C ASN A 290 -13.43 14.25 -23.82
N SER A 291 -13.85 13.00 -23.62
CA SER A 291 -14.87 12.40 -24.48
C SER A 291 -16.21 13.02 -24.11
N ALA A 292 -16.55 14.12 -24.78
CA ALA A 292 -17.90 14.67 -24.74
C ALA A 292 -18.89 13.61 -25.25
N GLU A 293 -19.81 13.18 -24.38
CA GLU A 293 -21.06 12.56 -24.81
C GLU A 293 -22.05 13.61 -25.34
#